data_AF-A0A6P2B323-F1
#
_entry.id   AF-A0A6P2B323-F1
#
_cell.length_a   1.000
_cell.length_b   1.000
_cell.length_c   1.000
_cell.angle_alpha   90.00
_cell.angle_beta   90.00
_cell.angle_gamma   90.00
#
_symmetry.space_group_name_H-M   'P 1'
#
loop_
_entity.id
_entity.type
_entity.pdbx_description
1 polymer ?
#
loop_
_entity_poly.entity_id
_entity_poly.type
_entity_poly.pdbx_seq_one_letter_code
_entity_poly.pdbx_strand_id
1 'polypeptide(L)'
;MKTLDVVFEVPAQIHQGMTSGSLERIGGVVRDSQTKQVVAWLRDGSAMSQTSNPIDQIFSVSAGQNLLSLAGRSALLLNLTLMTIRAVRINEQLNIISDEISSIKDEFKRDRLAKRRVAIRAARDVLTSQDIEVIRARFSAAQDGLYEAEQQLLRDIEKTTDASDQMAFLTQAMQMSALRVRCYLRLGQRDLALLDLKKDVQIFEAQTHHIIEQIIGRYPALFLHASLSDEAVNQFIDLQLWLKDQRLTVASYRDFLHEMRRDFWNTQALSMLDSRNPLERIQGWFPKRSKAQETGTSPLEQRLELAGIARENLERLQGFELEIREERLAGIARWETPVKSDDDDFQALIIDRQALENSGG
;
A
#
# COMPACT_ATOMS: atom_id res chain seq x y z
N MET A 1 -17.26 -10.55 33.03
CA MET A 1 -17.41 -10.72 31.58
C MET A 1 -16.37 -9.83 30.92
N LYS A 2 -15.52 -10.36 30.03
CA LYS A 2 -14.49 -9.56 29.35
C LYS A 2 -15.17 -8.74 28.26
N THR A 3 -15.18 -7.43 28.42
CA THR A 3 -15.68 -6.47 27.43
C THR A 3 -14.67 -6.43 26.28
N LEU A 4 -15.08 -6.93 25.12
CA LEU A 4 -14.32 -6.83 23.88
C LEU A 4 -14.49 -5.41 23.36
N ASP A 5 -13.40 -4.65 23.34
CA ASP A 5 -13.36 -3.33 22.69
C ASP A 5 -13.17 -3.57 21.19
N VAL A 6 -14.28 -3.57 20.46
CA VAL A 6 -14.31 -3.90 19.02
C VAL A 6 -14.14 -2.61 18.24
N VAL A 7 -12.95 -2.41 17.65
CA VAL A 7 -12.57 -1.26 16.80
C VAL A 7 -13.20 -1.33 15.39
N PHE A 8 -14.32 -2.05 15.25
CA PHE A 8 -15.09 -2.14 14.01
C PHE A 8 -16.58 -1.97 14.35
N GLU A 9 -17.21 -0.96 13.76
CA GLU A 9 -18.63 -0.66 13.97
C GLU A 9 -19.46 -1.80 13.38
N VAL A 10 -19.90 -2.73 14.24
CA VAL A 10 -20.80 -3.83 13.86
C VAL A 10 -22.14 -3.20 13.48
N PRO A 11 -22.71 -3.51 12.29
CA PRO A 11 -24.01 -2.97 11.88
C PRO A 11 -25.05 -3.11 13.00
N ALA A 12 -25.81 -2.05 13.28
CA ALA A 12 -26.71 -1.97 14.43
C ALA A 12 -27.68 -3.16 14.54
N GLN A 13 -28.09 -3.71 13.40
CA GLN A 13 -28.96 -4.89 13.30
C GLN A 13 -28.30 -6.16 13.83
N ILE A 14 -27.01 -6.37 13.56
CA ILE A 14 -26.25 -7.53 14.07
C ILE A 14 -25.99 -7.36 15.56
N HIS A 15 -25.65 -6.14 15.99
CA HIS A 15 -25.48 -5.83 17.41
C HIS A 15 -26.78 -6.10 18.19
N GLN A 16 -27.91 -5.56 17.73
CA GLN A 16 -29.22 -5.81 18.32
C GLN A 16 -29.61 -7.30 18.27
N GLY A 17 -29.27 -8.00 17.20
CA GLY A 17 -29.47 -9.44 17.07
C GLY A 17 -28.66 -10.26 18.09
N MET A 18 -27.42 -9.87 18.33
CA MET A 18 -26.55 -10.49 19.35
C MET A 18 -27.01 -10.16 20.78
N THR A 19 -27.44 -8.92 21.05
CA THR A 19 -27.95 -8.52 22.37
C THR A 19 -29.28 -9.20 22.69
N SER A 20 -30.16 -9.38 21.70
CA SER A 20 -31.44 -10.08 21.86
C SER A 20 -31.32 -11.61 21.90
N GLY A 21 -30.14 -12.16 21.57
CA GLY A 21 -29.91 -13.61 21.49
C GLY A 21 -30.46 -14.28 20.23
N SER A 22 -31.04 -13.51 19.30
CA SER A 22 -31.49 -14.01 17.99
C SER A 22 -30.31 -14.39 17.08
N LEU A 23 -29.14 -13.78 17.28
CA LEU A 23 -27.89 -14.15 16.63
C LEU A 23 -26.88 -14.65 17.67
N GLU A 24 -26.14 -15.71 17.33
CA GLU A 24 -25.02 -16.24 18.11
C GLU A 24 -23.72 -16.14 17.33
N ARG A 25 -22.62 -15.86 18.04
CA ARG A 25 -21.26 -15.83 17.47
C ARG A 25 -20.55 -17.14 17.80
N ILE A 26 -20.03 -17.81 16.77
CA ILE A 26 -19.18 -18.99 16.89
C ILE A 26 -17.87 -18.72 16.15
N GLY A 27 -16.81 -18.43 16.91
CA GLY A 27 -15.52 -18.01 16.35
C GLY A 27 -15.66 -16.73 15.54
N GLY A 28 -15.24 -16.78 14.26
CA GLY A 28 -15.36 -15.68 13.30
C GLY A 28 -16.69 -15.65 12.52
N VAL A 29 -17.72 -16.38 12.94
CA VAL A 29 -19.00 -16.45 12.20
C VAL A 29 -20.15 -16.06 13.13
N VAL A 30 -21.02 -15.17 12.64
CA VAL A 30 -22.30 -14.81 13.27
C VAL A 30 -23.42 -15.51 12.51
N ARG A 31 -24.27 -16.25 13.23
CA ARG A 31 -25.39 -16.99 12.65
C ARG A 31 -26.66 -16.80 13.47
N ASP A 32 -27.79 -17.02 12.83
CA ASP A 32 -29.09 -17.07 13.51
C ASP A 32 -29.15 -18.26 14.48
N SER A 33 -29.60 -18.01 15.71
CA SER A 33 -29.63 -18.99 16.80
C SER A 33 -30.62 -20.13 16.53
N GLN A 34 -31.71 -19.90 15.81
CA GLN A 34 -32.75 -20.88 15.51
C GLN A 34 -32.48 -21.61 14.20
N THR A 35 -32.23 -20.86 13.12
CA THR A 35 -32.11 -21.43 11.76
C THR A 35 -30.70 -21.91 11.44
N LYS A 36 -29.71 -21.49 12.23
CA LYS A 36 -28.27 -21.72 12.01
C LYS A 36 -27.74 -21.14 10.69
N GLN A 37 -28.51 -20.26 10.04
CA GLN A 37 -28.08 -19.57 8.83
C GLN A 37 -27.01 -18.53 9.17
N VAL A 38 -25.92 -18.51 8.40
CA VAL A 38 -24.84 -17.54 8.58
C VAL A 38 -25.29 -16.17 8.10
N VAL A 39 -25.18 -15.18 8.98
CA VAL A 39 -25.60 -13.79 8.74
C VAL A 39 -24.39 -12.89 8.50
N ALA A 40 -23.25 -13.15 9.14
CA ALA A 40 -22.02 -12.41 8.92
C ALA A 40 -20.77 -13.22 9.26
N TRP A 41 -19.63 -12.81 8.71
CA TRP A 41 -18.30 -13.31 9.08
C TRP A 41 -17.53 -12.14 9.71
N LEU A 42 -17.06 -12.35 10.94
CA LEU A 42 -16.21 -11.43 11.68
C LEU A 42 -14.76 -11.95 11.59
N ARG A 43 -13.88 -11.17 10.97
CA ARG A 43 -12.45 -11.43 11.12
C ARG A 43 -12.00 -10.88 12.46
N ASP A 44 -11.51 -11.77 13.33
CA ASP A 44 -10.77 -11.33 14.51
C ASP A 44 -9.49 -10.64 14.05
N GLY A 45 -9.32 -9.38 14.42
CA GLY A 45 -8.06 -8.66 14.26
C GLY A 45 -7.02 -9.23 15.24
N SER A 46 -6.47 -10.41 14.95
CA SER A 46 -5.34 -10.94 15.68
C SER A 46 -4.10 -10.13 15.32
N ALA A 47 -3.48 -9.54 16.34
CA ALA A 47 -2.09 -9.10 16.29
C ALA A 47 -1.24 -10.26 15.76
N MET A 48 -0.71 -10.11 14.55
CA MET A 48 0.10 -11.12 13.89
C MET A 48 1.36 -11.38 14.70
N SER A 49 1.54 -12.66 15.04
CA SER A 49 2.67 -13.18 15.78
C SER A 49 4.01 -12.78 15.16
N GLN A 50 4.91 -12.42 16.06
CA GLN A 50 6.32 -12.15 15.82
C GLN A 50 6.99 -13.32 15.09
N THR A 51 8.00 -13.00 14.28
CA THR A 51 8.87 -13.87 13.46
C THR A 51 8.48 -14.05 11.99
N SER A 52 8.65 -12.99 11.22
CA SER A 52 8.85 -13.05 9.76
C SER A 52 9.80 -11.92 9.35
N ASN A 53 10.55 -12.11 8.26
CA ASN A 53 11.54 -11.15 7.78
C ASN A 53 10.94 -9.74 7.69
N PRO A 54 11.70 -8.69 8.04
CA PRO A 54 11.18 -7.31 8.07
C PRO A 54 10.72 -6.80 6.71
N ILE A 55 11.20 -7.39 5.60
CA ILE A 55 10.76 -7.07 4.24
C ILE A 55 9.34 -7.60 3.99
N ASP A 56 9.00 -8.80 4.46
CA ASP A 56 7.66 -9.37 4.29
C ASP A 56 6.60 -8.56 5.05
N GLN A 57 6.96 -7.93 6.18
CA GLN A 57 6.05 -7.07 6.95
C GLN A 57 5.76 -5.72 6.29
N ILE A 58 6.65 -5.25 5.40
CA ILE A 58 6.42 -4.06 4.57
C ILE A 58 5.35 -4.35 3.51
N PHE A 59 5.28 -5.59 3.03
CA PHE A 59 4.35 -6.03 1.97
C PHE A 59 3.09 -6.75 2.48
N SER A 60 3.09 -7.31 3.69
CA SER A 60 2.02 -8.16 4.22
C SER A 60 0.73 -7.44 4.64
N VAL A 61 0.56 -6.16 4.28
CA VAL A 61 -0.78 -5.55 4.26
C VAL A 61 -1.33 -5.80 2.86
N SER A 62 -1.67 -7.06 2.60
CA SER A 62 -2.37 -7.47 1.39
C SER A 62 -3.65 -6.66 1.28
N ALA A 63 -3.67 -5.80 0.26
CA ALA A 63 -4.83 -5.12 -0.23
C ALA A 63 -5.81 -6.18 -0.72
N GLY A 64 -6.82 -6.48 0.11
CA GLY A 64 -7.81 -7.49 -0.20
C GLY A 64 -9.15 -7.14 0.43
N GLN A 65 -10.03 -6.57 -0.41
CA GLN A 65 -11.49 -6.74 -0.39
C GLN A 65 -12.43 -5.73 0.32
N ASN A 66 -12.07 -4.47 0.56
CA ASN A 66 -13.06 -3.47 1.02
C ASN A 66 -12.97 -2.12 0.30
N LEU A 67 -13.02 -2.10 -1.03
CA LEU A 67 -13.02 -0.85 -1.81
C LEU A 67 -14.34 -0.54 -2.54
N LEU A 68 -15.42 -1.30 -2.31
CA LEU A 68 -16.65 -1.21 -3.12
C LEU A 68 -17.94 -0.84 -2.36
N SER A 69 -17.85 -0.20 -1.19
CA SER A 69 -19.03 0.32 -0.47
C SER A 69 -19.05 1.83 -0.21
N LEU A 70 -18.04 2.59 -0.67
CA LEU A 70 -18.04 4.06 -0.58
C LEU A 70 -18.37 4.73 -1.92
N ALA A 71 -19.52 4.35 -2.49
CA ALA A 71 -20.18 5.16 -3.51
C ALA A 71 -20.92 6.32 -2.80
N GLY A 72 -20.17 7.35 -2.39
CA GLY A 72 -20.74 8.46 -1.62
C GLY A 72 -19.75 9.57 -1.27
N ARG A 73 -19.05 10.12 -2.27
CA ARG A 73 -18.43 11.49 -2.24
C ARG A 73 -17.40 11.85 -1.15
N SER A 74 -16.85 10.90 -0.39
CA SER A 74 -15.73 11.15 0.54
C SER A 74 -14.59 10.12 0.43
N ALA A 75 -14.29 9.65 -0.78
CA ALA A 75 -13.15 8.77 -1.06
C ALA A 75 -11.77 9.49 -1.06
N LEU A 76 -11.78 10.82 -0.94
CA LEU A 76 -10.63 11.72 -1.17
C LEU A 76 -9.67 11.87 0.04
N LEU A 77 -9.89 11.19 1.17
CA LEU A 77 -9.08 11.39 2.40
C LEU A 77 -8.35 10.11 2.89
N LEU A 78 -8.71 8.95 2.34
CA LEU A 78 -8.24 7.66 2.85
C LEU A 78 -6.86 7.28 2.27
N ASN A 79 -6.59 7.61 1.01
CA ASN A 79 -5.36 7.20 0.31
C ASN A 79 -4.11 7.78 0.96
N LEU A 80 -4.17 9.07 1.29
CA LEU A 80 -3.06 9.83 1.81
C LEU A 80 -2.73 9.45 3.28
N THR A 81 -3.76 9.16 4.07
CA THR A 81 -3.63 8.79 5.49
C THR A 81 -2.99 7.41 5.65
N LEU A 82 -3.36 6.46 4.80
CA LEU A 82 -2.80 5.10 4.81
C LEU A 82 -1.29 5.09 4.51
N MET A 83 -0.82 5.87 3.54
CA MET A 83 0.61 5.96 3.21
C MET A 83 1.44 6.54 4.36
N THR A 84 0.90 7.50 5.10
CA THR A 84 1.60 8.11 6.24
C THR A 84 1.66 7.18 7.43
N ILE A 85 0.58 6.45 7.72
CA ILE A 85 0.56 5.43 8.77
C ILE A 85 1.60 4.35 8.46
N ARG A 86 1.71 3.92 7.19
CA ARG A 86 2.73 2.96 6.74
C ARG A 86 4.15 3.51 6.97
N ALA A 87 4.41 4.76 6.59
CA ALA A 87 5.72 5.38 6.78
C ALA A 87 6.11 5.53 8.28
N VAL A 88 5.15 5.81 9.16
CA VAL A 88 5.38 5.85 10.62
C VAL A 88 5.72 4.47 11.16
N ARG A 89 5.00 3.42 10.74
CA ARG A 89 5.27 2.04 11.17
C ARG A 89 6.63 1.53 10.67
N ILE A 90 7.06 1.93 9.47
CA ILE A 90 8.40 1.63 8.94
C ILE A 90 9.48 2.22 9.85
N ASN A 91 9.27 3.39 10.44
CA ASN A 91 10.23 4.00 11.38
C ASN A 91 10.44 3.13 12.63
N GLU A 92 9.38 2.52 13.17
CA GLU A 92 9.45 1.64 14.33
C GLU A 92 10.26 0.37 14.04
N GLN A 93 10.03 -0.25 12.87
CA GLN A 93 10.76 -1.44 12.44
C GLN A 93 12.24 -1.16 12.10
N LEU A 94 12.55 0.02 11.55
CA LEU A 94 13.92 0.43 11.28
C LEU A 94 14.78 0.57 12.55
N ASN A 95 14.17 0.82 13.72
CA ASN A 95 14.91 0.87 14.99
C ASN A 95 15.44 -0.49 15.41
N ILE A 96 14.67 -1.56 15.18
CA ILE A 96 15.04 -2.93 15.57
C ILE A 96 16.19 -3.46 14.70
N ILE A 97 16.17 -3.15 13.39
CA ILE A 97 17.17 -3.65 12.42
C ILE A 97 18.53 -2.93 12.57
N SER A 98 18.53 -1.70 13.07
CA SER A 98 19.74 -0.88 13.20
C SER A 98 20.77 -1.46 14.19
N ASP A 99 20.32 -2.28 15.15
CA ASP A 99 21.14 -2.75 16.26
C ASP A 99 21.94 -4.03 15.94
N GLU A 100 21.64 -4.74 14.84
CA GLU A 100 22.15 -6.11 14.61
C GLU A 100 23.27 -6.28 13.55
N ILE A 101 23.80 -5.24 12.91
CA ILE A 101 24.65 -5.42 11.71
C ILE A 101 26.10 -4.94 11.94
N SER A 102 27.13 -5.71 11.51
CA SER A 102 28.56 -5.36 11.65
C SER A 102 29.43 -5.62 10.39
N SER A 103 29.65 -4.57 9.58
CA SER A 103 30.78 -4.38 8.66
C SER A 103 30.81 -2.94 8.11
N ILE A 104 31.89 -2.53 7.43
CA ILE A 104 32.06 -1.18 6.84
C ILE A 104 31.02 -0.87 5.74
N LYS A 105 30.63 -1.86 4.91
CA LYS A 105 29.53 -1.68 3.95
C LYS A 105 28.20 -1.43 4.65
N ASP A 106 28.06 -1.95 5.87
CA ASP A 106 26.89 -1.78 6.69
C ASP A 106 26.90 -0.46 7.45
N GLU A 107 28.06 0.18 7.62
CA GLU A 107 28.16 1.53 8.17
C GLU A 107 27.56 2.56 7.22
N PHE A 108 27.86 2.48 5.91
CA PHE A 108 27.21 3.34 4.91
C PHE A 108 25.70 3.12 4.81
N LYS A 109 25.25 1.86 4.91
CA LYS A 109 23.80 1.56 4.97
C LYS A 109 23.18 2.14 6.24
N ARG A 110 23.86 2.03 7.39
CA ARG A 110 23.39 2.59 8.66
C ARG A 110 23.33 4.11 8.63
N ASP A 111 24.33 4.81 8.10
CA ASP A 111 24.30 6.27 7.95
C ASP A 111 23.13 6.71 7.06
N ARG A 112 22.95 6.06 5.91
CA ARG A 112 21.80 6.31 5.03
C ARG A 112 20.46 6.10 5.71
N LEU A 113 20.32 5.02 6.48
CA LEU A 113 19.11 4.73 7.25
C LEU A 113 18.90 5.72 8.40
N ALA A 114 19.98 6.17 9.05
CA ALA A 114 19.92 7.19 10.10
C ALA A 114 19.45 8.53 9.53
N LYS A 115 20.03 8.99 8.42
CA LYS A 115 19.60 10.19 7.70
C LYS A 115 18.13 10.13 7.30
N ARG A 116 17.69 9.01 6.72
CA ARG A 116 16.28 8.79 6.39
C ARG A 116 15.37 8.87 7.63
N ARG A 117 15.78 8.26 8.75
CA ARG A 117 15.02 8.31 10.01
C ARG A 117 14.90 9.73 10.56
N VAL A 118 15.99 10.51 10.49
CA VAL A 118 15.99 11.93 10.88
C VAL A 118 15.02 12.72 10.01
N ALA A 119 15.02 12.49 8.69
CA ALA A 119 14.10 13.14 7.76
C ALA A 119 12.63 12.80 8.04
N ILE A 120 12.31 11.51 8.24
CA ILE A 120 10.96 11.06 8.59
C ILE A 120 10.51 11.65 9.93
N ARG A 121 11.42 11.73 10.92
CA ARG A 121 11.11 12.35 12.22
C ARG A 121 10.83 13.85 12.06
N ALA A 122 11.65 14.56 11.29
CA ALA A 122 11.41 15.97 10.99
C ALA A 122 10.05 16.18 10.29
N ALA A 123 9.72 15.32 9.32
CA ALA A 123 8.42 15.35 8.63
C ALA A 123 7.25 15.10 9.60
N ARG A 124 7.39 14.11 10.49
CA ARG A 124 6.40 13.88 11.55
C ARG A 124 6.22 15.12 12.41
N ASP A 125 7.30 15.72 12.87
CA ASP A 125 7.25 16.91 13.74
C ASP A 125 6.57 18.09 13.01
N VAL A 126 6.78 18.27 11.70
CA VAL A 126 6.05 19.23 10.85
C VAL A 126 4.55 18.93 10.83
N LEU A 127 4.16 17.66 10.69
CA LEU A 127 2.76 17.25 10.54
C LEU A 127 1.98 17.27 11.87
N THR A 128 2.65 17.02 12.99
CA THR A 128 1.99 16.96 14.32
C THR A 128 2.08 18.26 15.10
N SER A 129 3.07 19.12 14.82
CA SER A 129 3.20 20.40 15.53
C SER A 129 2.04 21.33 15.22
N GLN A 130 1.59 22.06 16.24
CA GLN A 130 0.65 23.17 16.12
C GLN A 130 1.36 24.52 16.00
N ASP A 131 2.63 24.59 16.42
CA ASP A 131 3.43 25.81 16.38
C ASP A 131 4.06 26.03 15.00
N ILE A 132 3.70 27.15 14.36
CA ILE A 132 4.18 27.52 13.03
C ILE A 132 5.69 27.76 12.96
N GLU A 133 6.32 28.22 14.05
CA GLU A 133 7.77 28.43 14.09
C GLU A 133 8.50 27.09 14.08
N VAL A 134 8.01 26.13 14.87
CA VAL A 134 8.53 24.75 14.87
C VAL A 134 8.31 24.08 13.52
N ILE A 135 7.13 24.25 12.93
CA ILE A 135 6.82 23.74 11.58
C ILE A 135 7.84 24.28 10.58
N ARG A 136 8.05 25.60 10.52
CA ARG A 136 9.01 26.21 9.58
C ARG A 136 10.44 25.75 9.83
N ALA A 137 10.86 25.66 11.09
CA ALA A 137 12.21 25.23 11.45
C ALA A 137 12.48 23.77 11.07
N ARG A 138 11.48 22.88 11.17
CA ARG A 138 11.60 21.46 10.83
C ARG A 138 11.35 21.16 9.36
N PHE A 139 10.63 22.03 8.66
CA PHE A 139 10.25 21.83 7.26
C PHE A 139 11.45 21.66 6.33
N SER A 140 12.46 22.53 6.38
CA SER A 140 13.64 22.42 5.51
C SER A 140 14.38 21.10 5.74
N ALA A 141 14.56 20.69 7.00
CA ALA A 141 15.20 19.42 7.33
C ALA A 141 14.40 18.20 6.83
N ALA A 142 13.06 18.27 6.90
CA ALA A 142 12.19 17.24 6.36
C ALA A 142 12.27 17.19 4.83
N GLN A 143 12.16 18.35 4.17
CA GLN A 143 12.19 18.46 2.71
C GLN A 143 13.50 17.91 2.13
N ASP A 144 14.64 18.42 2.60
CA ASP A 144 15.95 18.06 2.07
C ASP A 144 16.24 16.58 2.34
N GLY A 145 15.96 16.11 3.57
CA GLY A 145 16.23 14.74 3.96
C GLY A 145 15.33 13.71 3.26
N LEU A 146 14.04 14.03 3.05
CA LEU A 146 13.12 13.16 2.31
C LEU A 146 13.48 13.10 0.83
N TYR A 147 13.84 14.24 0.23
CA TYR A 147 14.30 14.30 -1.15
C TYR A 147 15.59 13.51 -1.35
N GLU A 148 16.59 13.69 -0.50
CA GLU A 148 17.84 12.92 -0.58
C GLU A 148 17.57 11.41 -0.44
N ALA A 149 16.71 11.02 0.51
CA ALA A 149 16.35 9.63 0.74
C ALA A 149 15.62 9.01 -0.46
N GLU A 150 14.71 9.74 -1.10
CA GLU A 150 13.99 9.33 -2.31
C GLU A 150 14.95 9.15 -3.49
N GLN A 151 15.77 10.17 -3.79
CA GLN A 151 16.73 10.11 -4.89
C GLN A 151 17.71 8.95 -4.72
N GLN A 152 18.09 8.65 -3.48
CA GLN A 152 18.94 7.51 -3.20
C GLN A 152 18.22 6.17 -3.38
N LEU A 153 16.93 6.07 -3.06
CA LEU A 153 16.13 4.87 -3.33
C LEU A 153 15.99 4.63 -4.83
N LEU A 154 15.71 5.68 -5.61
CA LEU A 154 15.65 5.61 -7.07
C LEU A 154 16.99 5.11 -7.66
N ARG A 155 18.13 5.62 -7.17
CA ARG A 155 19.45 5.10 -7.57
C ARG A 155 19.70 3.64 -7.17
N ASP A 156 19.09 3.17 -6.09
CA ASP A 156 19.23 1.77 -5.67
C ASP A 156 18.36 0.83 -6.53
N ILE A 157 17.22 1.30 -7.05
CA ILE A 157 16.41 0.58 -8.05
C ILE A 157 17.27 0.25 -9.28
N GLU A 158 18.00 1.24 -9.81
CA GLU A 158 18.84 1.07 -11.00
C GLU A 158 20.01 0.09 -10.78
N LYS A 159 20.49 -0.04 -9.54
CA LYS A 159 21.64 -0.90 -9.19
C LYS A 159 21.25 -2.33 -8.91
N THR A 160 20.02 -2.54 -8.44
CA THR A 160 19.53 -3.86 -8.09
C THR A 160 18.90 -4.51 -9.32
N THR A 161 19.16 -5.79 -9.51
CA THR A 161 18.55 -6.61 -10.58
C THR A 161 17.35 -7.41 -10.10
N ASP A 162 17.17 -7.51 -8.78
CA ASP A 162 16.04 -8.20 -8.18
C ASP A 162 14.80 -7.30 -8.17
N ALA A 163 13.73 -7.74 -8.85
CA ALA A 163 12.49 -6.99 -8.97
C ALA A 163 11.78 -6.79 -7.61
N SER A 164 11.95 -7.72 -6.66
CA SER A 164 11.35 -7.59 -5.31
C SER A 164 12.00 -6.43 -4.54
N ASP A 165 13.33 -6.39 -4.50
CA ASP A 165 14.09 -5.29 -3.90
C ASP A 165 13.81 -3.95 -4.62
N GLN A 166 13.76 -3.93 -5.95
CA GLN A 166 13.37 -2.75 -6.73
C GLN A 166 11.98 -2.26 -6.31
N MET A 167 11.01 -3.17 -6.16
CA MET A 167 9.67 -2.80 -5.70
C MET A 167 9.66 -2.26 -4.28
N ALA A 168 10.46 -2.83 -3.38
CA ALA A 168 10.61 -2.33 -2.02
C ALA A 168 11.14 -0.89 -2.02
N PHE A 169 12.16 -0.62 -2.84
CA PHE A 169 12.71 0.72 -2.97
C PHE A 169 11.74 1.71 -3.62
N LEU A 170 11.03 1.31 -4.67
CA LEU A 170 10.02 2.13 -5.34
C LEU A 170 8.89 2.52 -4.38
N THR A 171 8.38 1.54 -3.64
CA THR A 171 7.32 1.77 -2.65
C THR A 171 7.77 2.75 -1.56
N GLN A 172 9.00 2.59 -1.05
CA GLN A 172 9.56 3.53 -0.09
C GLN A 172 9.76 4.93 -0.68
N ALA A 173 10.17 5.03 -1.96
CA ALA A 173 10.37 6.31 -2.64
C ALA A 173 9.04 7.07 -2.79
N MET A 174 7.98 6.38 -3.24
CA MET A 174 6.63 6.94 -3.30
C MET A 174 6.14 7.44 -1.93
N GLN A 175 6.46 6.73 -0.84
CA GLN A 175 6.13 7.18 0.52
C GLN A 175 6.90 8.44 0.93
N MET A 176 8.19 8.56 0.57
CA MET A 176 8.97 9.77 0.86
C MET A 176 8.40 10.98 0.10
N SER A 177 8.04 10.80 -1.18
CA SER A 177 7.36 11.82 -1.97
C SER A 177 6.03 12.23 -1.34
N ALA A 178 5.18 11.28 -0.96
CA ALA A 178 3.90 11.55 -0.29
C ALA A 178 4.08 12.34 1.03
N LEU A 179 5.08 11.99 1.85
CA LEU A 179 5.42 12.73 3.06
C LEU A 179 5.88 14.17 2.77
N ARG A 180 6.70 14.35 1.73
CA ARG A 180 7.21 15.68 1.34
C ARG A 180 6.07 16.58 0.88
N VAL A 181 5.19 16.04 0.04
CA VAL A 181 3.98 16.75 -0.43
C VAL A 181 3.08 17.12 0.75
N ARG A 182 2.89 16.23 1.74
CA ARG A 182 2.16 16.58 2.99
C ARG A 182 2.82 17.73 3.75
N CYS A 183 4.15 17.75 3.83
CA CYS A 183 4.86 18.85 4.49
C CYS A 183 4.60 20.19 3.77
N TYR A 184 4.57 20.20 2.43
CA TYR A 184 4.20 21.40 1.67
C TYR A 184 2.77 21.85 1.94
N LEU A 185 1.82 20.91 1.94
CA LEU A 185 0.41 21.21 2.23
C LEU A 185 0.23 21.79 3.64
N ARG A 186 0.99 21.29 4.62
CA ARG A 186 0.97 21.80 6.01
C ARG A 186 1.41 23.26 6.11
N LEU A 187 2.31 23.72 5.24
CA LEU A 187 2.71 25.13 5.13
C LEU A 187 1.79 25.97 4.22
N GLY A 188 0.72 25.38 3.68
CA GLY A 188 -0.15 26.05 2.71
C GLY A 188 0.49 26.22 1.33
N GLN A 189 1.64 25.59 1.06
CA GLN A 189 2.39 25.71 -0.20
C GLN A 189 1.85 24.73 -1.26
N ARG A 190 0.57 24.86 -1.60
CA ARG A 190 -0.14 23.91 -2.48
C ARG A 190 0.43 23.82 -3.89
N ASP A 191 0.79 24.96 -4.50
CA ASP A 191 1.32 24.96 -5.87
C ASP A 191 2.66 24.24 -5.97
N LEU A 192 3.51 24.38 -4.94
CA LEU A 192 4.76 23.63 -4.84
C LEU A 192 4.50 22.14 -4.61
N ALA A 193 3.53 21.81 -3.74
CA ALA A 193 3.11 20.43 -3.50
C ALA A 193 2.67 19.73 -4.79
N LEU A 194 1.83 20.39 -5.61
CA LEU A 194 1.37 19.88 -6.90
C LEU A 194 2.49 19.75 -7.92
N LEU A 195 3.34 20.78 -8.02
CA LEU A 195 4.46 20.78 -8.95
C LEU A 195 5.44 19.65 -8.66
N ASP A 196 5.72 19.42 -7.38
CA ASP A 196 6.62 18.37 -6.91
C ASP A 196 6.01 16.99 -7.13
N LEU A 197 4.76 16.78 -6.69
CA LEU A 197 4.03 15.52 -6.88
C LEU A 197 3.92 15.13 -8.35
N LYS A 198 3.62 16.07 -9.24
CA LYS A 198 3.50 15.80 -10.68
C LYS A 198 4.82 15.31 -11.29
N LYS A 199 5.95 15.87 -10.87
CA LYS A 199 7.27 15.42 -11.32
C LYS A 199 7.55 14.00 -10.84
N ASP A 200 7.29 13.75 -9.56
CA ASP A 200 7.54 12.45 -8.94
C ASP A 200 6.65 11.35 -9.54
N VAL A 201 5.35 11.63 -9.76
CA VAL A 201 4.41 10.69 -10.38
C VAL A 201 4.90 10.25 -11.75
N GLN A 202 5.42 11.16 -12.59
CA GLN A 202 5.96 10.80 -13.90
C GLN A 202 7.17 9.85 -13.79
N ILE A 203 8.05 10.10 -12.83
CA ILE A 203 9.21 9.24 -12.57
C ILE A 203 8.74 7.86 -12.09
N PHE A 204 7.83 7.83 -11.11
CA PHE A 204 7.32 6.60 -10.53
C PHE A 204 6.47 5.79 -11.51
N GLU A 205 5.73 6.43 -12.40
CA GLU A 205 4.98 5.76 -13.45
C GLU A 205 5.91 4.97 -14.37
N ALA A 206 6.98 5.62 -14.88
CA ALA A 206 7.98 4.97 -15.71
C ALA A 206 8.68 3.81 -14.98
N GLN A 207 9.05 3.99 -13.71
CA GLN A 207 9.68 2.93 -12.91
C GLN A 207 8.71 1.77 -12.60
N THR A 208 7.46 2.08 -12.30
CA THR A 208 6.41 1.07 -12.01
C THR A 208 6.15 0.22 -13.26
N HIS A 209 6.00 0.85 -14.43
CA HIS A 209 5.88 0.13 -15.70
C HIS A 209 7.07 -0.81 -15.90
N HIS A 210 8.29 -0.27 -15.79
CA HIS A 210 9.50 -1.04 -16.02
C HIS A 210 9.60 -2.26 -15.10
N ILE A 211 9.34 -2.08 -13.80
CA ILE A 211 9.44 -3.18 -12.83
C ILE A 211 8.32 -4.20 -13.04
N ILE A 212 7.08 -3.77 -13.32
CA ILE A 212 5.98 -4.71 -13.62
C ILE A 212 6.27 -5.52 -14.89
N GLU A 213 6.82 -4.90 -15.94
CA GLU A 213 7.26 -5.63 -17.15
C GLU A 213 8.33 -6.67 -16.82
N GLN A 214 9.27 -6.37 -15.93
CA GLN A 214 10.26 -7.34 -15.46
C GLN A 214 9.61 -8.46 -14.63
N ILE A 215 8.68 -8.12 -13.74
CA ILE A 215 7.97 -9.07 -12.87
C ILE A 215 7.10 -10.01 -13.68
N ILE A 216 6.41 -9.55 -14.72
CA ILE A 216 5.67 -10.44 -15.62
C ILE A 216 6.66 -11.21 -16.51
N GLY A 217 7.75 -10.55 -16.91
CA GLY A 217 8.86 -11.16 -17.61
C GLY A 217 8.54 -11.47 -19.07
N ARG A 218 9.44 -12.23 -19.71
CA ARG A 218 9.42 -12.48 -21.17
C ARG A 218 8.36 -13.47 -21.63
N TYR A 219 7.71 -14.19 -20.72
CA TYR A 219 6.74 -15.23 -21.02
C TYR A 219 5.43 -14.99 -20.27
N PRO A 220 4.68 -13.92 -20.60
CA PRO A 220 3.43 -13.57 -19.95
C PRO A 220 2.39 -14.71 -19.99
N ALA A 221 2.41 -15.60 -21.00
CA ALA A 221 1.47 -16.74 -21.06
C ALA A 221 1.55 -17.73 -19.90
N LEU A 222 2.64 -17.71 -19.11
CA LEU A 222 2.74 -18.49 -17.87
C LEU A 222 1.62 -18.13 -16.87
N PHE A 223 1.14 -16.88 -16.89
CA PHE A 223 0.08 -16.42 -15.99
C PHE A 223 -1.33 -16.81 -16.43
N LEU A 224 -1.47 -17.52 -17.56
CA LEU A 224 -2.73 -18.13 -18.00
C LEU A 224 -2.78 -19.64 -17.70
N HIS A 225 -1.84 -20.15 -16.91
CA HIS A 225 -1.78 -21.56 -16.58
C HIS A 225 -2.95 -21.98 -15.68
N ALA A 226 -3.51 -23.16 -15.93
CA ALA A 226 -4.70 -23.69 -15.24
C ALA A 226 -4.51 -23.94 -13.73
N SER A 227 -3.27 -23.85 -13.22
CA SER A 227 -2.99 -23.96 -11.78
C SER A 227 -3.21 -22.66 -11.01
N LEU A 228 -3.40 -21.54 -11.70
CA LEU A 228 -3.64 -20.23 -11.10
C LEU A 228 -5.13 -20.07 -10.82
N SER A 229 -5.45 -19.36 -9.75
CA SER A 229 -6.83 -18.96 -9.47
C SER A 229 -7.38 -18.03 -10.56
N ASP A 230 -8.69 -18.06 -10.77
CA ASP A 230 -9.36 -17.14 -11.71
C ASP A 230 -9.10 -15.67 -11.35
N GLU A 231 -8.99 -15.37 -10.05
CA GLU A 231 -8.65 -14.03 -9.53
C GLU A 231 -7.25 -13.60 -9.99
N ALA A 232 -6.25 -14.49 -9.90
CA ALA A 232 -4.90 -14.21 -10.38
C ALA A 232 -4.84 -14.01 -11.89
N VAL A 233 -5.58 -14.82 -12.65
CA VAL A 233 -5.67 -14.67 -14.12
C VAL A 233 -6.29 -13.31 -14.48
N ASN A 234 -7.35 -12.90 -13.80
CA ASN A 234 -7.98 -11.59 -14.01
C ASN A 234 -7.02 -10.45 -13.65
N GLN A 235 -6.33 -10.54 -12.51
CA GLN A 235 -5.32 -9.56 -12.10
C GLN A 235 -4.20 -9.41 -13.13
N PHE A 236 -3.74 -10.53 -13.68
CA PHE A 236 -2.75 -10.53 -14.75
C PHE A 236 -3.26 -9.81 -16.02
N ILE A 237 -4.48 -10.11 -16.45
CA ILE A 237 -5.11 -9.44 -17.61
C ILE A 237 -5.20 -7.93 -17.36
N ASP A 238 -5.68 -7.53 -16.18
CA ASP A 238 -5.79 -6.12 -15.79
C ASP A 238 -4.45 -5.40 -15.79
N LEU A 239 -3.38 -6.04 -15.31
CA LEU A 239 -2.01 -5.51 -15.34
C LEU A 239 -1.50 -5.36 -16.78
N GLN A 240 -1.77 -6.34 -17.65
CA GLN A 240 -1.35 -6.29 -19.05
C GLN A 240 -2.02 -5.17 -19.83
N LEU A 241 -3.30 -4.93 -19.57
CA LEU A 241 -4.05 -3.84 -20.19
C LEU A 241 -3.57 -2.48 -19.70
N TRP A 242 -3.32 -2.38 -18.39
CA TRP A 242 -2.74 -1.18 -17.79
C TRP A 242 -1.37 -0.85 -18.38
N LEU A 243 -0.47 -1.83 -18.53
CA LEU A 243 0.84 -1.63 -19.17
C LEU A 243 0.74 -1.09 -20.61
N LYS A 244 -0.32 -1.46 -21.33
CA LYS A 244 -0.54 -1.04 -22.72
C LYS A 244 -1.26 0.30 -22.85
N ASP A 245 -1.67 0.91 -21.74
CA ASP A 245 -2.60 2.05 -21.70
C ASP A 245 -3.86 1.81 -22.56
N GLN A 246 -4.34 0.56 -22.57
CA GLN A 246 -5.48 0.14 -23.37
C GLN A 246 -6.69 -0.13 -22.49
N ARG A 247 -7.83 0.44 -22.88
CA ARG A 247 -9.13 -0.02 -22.36
C ARG A 247 -9.48 -1.38 -22.97
N LEU A 248 -10.03 -2.28 -22.16
CA LEU A 248 -10.61 -3.54 -22.61
C LEU A 248 -11.66 -3.28 -23.68
N THR A 249 -11.27 -3.53 -24.93
CA THR A 249 -12.18 -3.67 -26.05
C THR A 249 -12.10 -5.10 -26.55
N VAL A 250 -13.18 -5.60 -27.17
CA VAL A 250 -13.20 -6.95 -27.75
C VAL A 250 -12.05 -7.15 -28.75
N ALA A 251 -11.68 -6.09 -29.48
CA ALA A 251 -10.53 -6.10 -30.39
C ALA A 251 -9.18 -6.21 -29.63
N SER A 252 -8.96 -5.38 -28.61
CA SER A 252 -7.74 -5.41 -27.77
C SER A 252 -7.55 -6.78 -27.09
N TYR A 253 -8.63 -7.40 -26.62
CA TYR A 253 -8.58 -8.74 -26.03
C TYR A 253 -8.16 -9.82 -27.03
N ARG A 254 -8.63 -9.75 -28.27
CA ARG A 254 -8.24 -10.69 -29.33
C ARG A 254 -6.76 -10.54 -29.69
N ASP A 255 -6.28 -9.30 -29.82
CA ASP A 255 -4.88 -9.03 -30.13
C ASP A 255 -3.96 -9.49 -29.00
N PHE A 256 -4.36 -9.25 -27.75
CA PHE A 256 -3.71 -9.77 -26.56
C PHE A 256 -3.60 -11.31 -26.58
N LEU A 257 -4.70 -12.02 -26.82
CA LEU A 257 -4.67 -13.48 -26.90
C LEU A 257 -3.80 -13.98 -28.07
N HIS A 258 -3.76 -13.26 -29.19
CA HIS A 258 -2.90 -13.61 -30.33
C HIS A 258 -1.41 -13.45 -30.03
N GLU A 259 -1.03 -12.40 -29.29
CA GLU A 259 0.33 -12.22 -28.81
C GLU A 259 0.74 -13.35 -27.86
N MET A 260 -0.11 -13.62 -26.88
CA MET A 260 0.08 -14.66 -25.87
C MET A 260 0.13 -16.07 -26.47
N ARG A 261 -0.62 -16.31 -27.56
CA ARG A 261 -0.62 -17.58 -28.31
C ARG A 261 0.78 -18.00 -28.75
N ARG A 262 1.68 -17.06 -29.04
CA ARG A 262 3.06 -17.38 -29.47
C ARG A 262 3.87 -18.00 -28.33
N ASP A 263 3.60 -17.60 -27.10
CA ASP A 263 4.32 -18.07 -25.92
C ASP A 263 3.85 -19.46 -25.46
N PHE A 264 2.57 -19.81 -25.67
CA PHE A 264 2.02 -21.11 -25.30
C PHE A 264 2.75 -22.30 -25.95
N TRP A 265 3.31 -22.09 -27.14
CA TRP A 265 4.06 -23.13 -27.87
C TRP A 265 5.57 -23.00 -27.72
N ASN A 266 6.05 -22.05 -26.92
CA ASN A 266 7.46 -21.88 -26.67
C ASN A 266 7.95 -22.97 -25.70
N THR A 267 8.81 -23.85 -26.21
CA THR A 267 9.37 -24.96 -25.44
C THR A 267 10.15 -24.51 -24.20
N GLN A 268 10.70 -23.29 -24.20
CA GLN A 268 11.33 -22.70 -23.01
C GLN A 268 10.29 -22.36 -21.93
N ALA A 269 9.17 -21.74 -22.30
CA ALA A 269 8.09 -21.43 -21.37
C ALA A 269 7.47 -22.72 -20.79
N LEU A 270 7.26 -23.73 -21.63
CA LEU A 270 6.77 -25.04 -21.19
C LEU A 270 7.75 -25.73 -20.23
N SER A 271 9.07 -25.64 -20.48
CA SER A 271 10.08 -26.21 -19.57
C SER A 271 10.11 -25.54 -18.18
N MET A 272 9.68 -24.27 -18.09
CA MET A 272 9.53 -23.56 -16.81
C MET A 272 8.33 -24.07 -16.01
N LEU A 273 7.28 -24.57 -16.68
CA LEU A 273 6.08 -25.15 -16.06
C LEU A 273 6.26 -26.62 -15.69
N ASP A 274 6.94 -27.40 -16.53
CA ASP A 274 6.94 -28.88 -16.48
C ASP A 274 8.00 -29.49 -15.55
N SER A 275 8.68 -28.65 -14.77
CA SER A 275 9.73 -29.13 -13.88
C SER A 275 9.15 -29.55 -12.54
N ARG A 276 9.31 -30.82 -12.19
CA ARG A 276 9.28 -31.28 -10.80
C ARG A 276 10.51 -30.85 -9.98
N ASN A 277 11.40 -30.00 -10.52
CA ASN A 277 12.27 -29.08 -9.77
C ASN A 277 13.00 -28.09 -10.72
N PRO A 278 12.41 -26.92 -11.04
CA PRO A 278 13.03 -25.83 -11.82
C PRO A 278 13.70 -24.77 -10.94
N LEU A 279 13.38 -24.77 -9.63
CA LEU A 279 13.80 -23.76 -8.65
C LEU A 279 15.31 -23.76 -8.39
N GLU A 280 16.03 -24.80 -8.81
CA GLU A 280 17.49 -24.85 -8.71
C GLU A 280 18.23 -24.19 -9.89
N ARG A 281 17.56 -23.87 -11.01
CA ARG A 281 18.21 -23.21 -12.16
C ARG A 281 18.03 -21.69 -12.21
N ILE A 282 17.11 -21.13 -11.44
CA ILE A 282 17.00 -19.69 -11.21
C ILE A 282 17.71 -19.34 -9.88
N GLN A 283 18.90 -19.90 -9.68
CA GLN A 283 19.69 -19.75 -8.43
C GLN A 283 20.32 -18.37 -8.22
N GLY A 284 19.95 -17.37 -9.01
CA GLY A 284 20.30 -15.96 -8.77
C GLY A 284 19.23 -15.16 -8.03
N TRP A 285 18.00 -15.67 -7.90
CA TRP A 285 16.82 -14.83 -7.61
C TRP A 285 15.98 -15.24 -6.39
N PHE A 286 16.24 -16.38 -5.75
CA PHE A 286 15.43 -16.78 -4.59
C PHE A 286 16.08 -16.39 -3.26
N PRO A 287 15.37 -15.70 -2.34
CA PRO A 287 15.75 -15.72 -0.94
C PRO A 287 15.77 -17.18 -0.46
N LYS A 288 16.78 -17.53 0.34
CA LYS A 288 16.91 -18.85 0.97
C LYS A 288 15.55 -19.29 1.52
N ARG A 289 15.04 -20.44 1.03
CA ARG A 289 13.82 -21.14 1.50
C ARG A 289 13.43 -20.75 2.93
N SER A 290 12.63 -19.70 3.08
CA SER A 290 11.90 -19.42 4.31
C SER A 290 10.58 -20.18 4.23
N LYS A 291 9.90 -20.29 5.37
CA LYS A 291 8.66 -21.05 5.65
C LYS A 291 7.45 -20.80 4.73
N ALA A 292 7.60 -20.17 3.56
CA ALA A 292 6.56 -19.88 2.57
C ALA A 292 5.88 -21.12 1.94
N GLN A 293 6.22 -22.33 2.38
CA GLN A 293 5.43 -23.53 2.06
C GLN A 293 4.14 -23.64 2.90
N GLU A 294 3.95 -22.78 3.92
CA GLU A 294 2.75 -22.79 4.76
C GLU A 294 1.57 -21.97 4.20
N THR A 295 1.78 -21.07 3.22
CA THR A 295 0.70 -20.19 2.70
C THR A 295 -0.01 -20.70 1.44
N GLY A 296 0.48 -21.77 0.80
CA GLY A 296 -0.21 -22.43 -0.33
C GLY A 296 -0.34 -21.63 -1.63
N THR A 297 0.13 -20.38 -1.70
CA THR A 297 0.06 -19.54 -2.90
C THR A 297 1.20 -19.84 -3.86
N SER A 298 0.89 -19.88 -5.17
CA SER A 298 1.90 -20.21 -6.17
C SER A 298 2.92 -19.05 -6.33
N PRO A 299 4.18 -19.32 -6.71
CA PRO A 299 5.17 -18.26 -6.97
C PRO A 299 4.77 -17.26 -8.06
N LEU A 300 3.91 -17.67 -9.00
CA LEU A 300 3.36 -16.78 -10.03
C LEU A 300 2.31 -15.83 -9.43
N GLU A 301 1.44 -16.32 -8.55
CA GLU A 301 0.48 -15.46 -7.83
C GLU A 301 1.19 -14.41 -6.99
N GLN A 302 2.28 -14.77 -6.30
CA GLN A 302 3.09 -13.81 -5.53
C GLN A 302 3.69 -12.70 -6.43
N ARG A 303 4.09 -13.02 -7.66
CA ARG A 303 4.57 -12.04 -8.64
C ARG A 303 3.45 -11.09 -9.07
N LEU A 304 2.25 -11.62 -9.32
CA LEU A 304 1.09 -10.80 -9.67
C LEU A 304 0.66 -9.89 -8.51
N GLU A 305 0.65 -10.42 -7.29
CA GLU A 305 0.38 -9.65 -6.08
C GLU A 305 1.35 -8.48 -5.95
N LEU A 306 2.66 -8.73 -6.10
CA LEU A 306 3.68 -7.70 -6.04
C LEU A 306 3.48 -6.62 -7.11
N ALA A 307 3.20 -7.01 -8.36
CA ALA A 307 2.90 -6.09 -9.45
C ALA A 307 1.61 -5.29 -9.21
N GLY A 308 0.59 -5.92 -8.63
CA GLY A 308 -0.66 -5.26 -8.23
C GLY A 308 -0.43 -4.19 -7.18
N ILE A 309 0.35 -4.49 -6.14
CA ILE A 309 0.71 -3.52 -5.08
C ILE A 309 1.45 -2.32 -5.66
N ALA A 310 2.38 -2.57 -6.60
CA ALA A 310 3.14 -1.53 -7.30
C ALA A 310 2.20 -0.52 -8.00
N ARG A 311 1.31 -1.06 -8.83
CA ARG A 311 0.31 -0.28 -9.57
C ARG A 311 -0.62 0.46 -8.62
N GLU A 312 -1.16 -0.20 -7.59
CA GLU A 312 -2.09 0.39 -6.64
C GLU A 312 -1.44 1.58 -5.87
N ASN A 313 -0.16 1.46 -5.50
CA ASN A 313 0.56 2.54 -4.85
C ASN A 313 0.76 3.76 -5.77
N LEU A 314 1.03 3.54 -7.06
CA LEU A 314 1.10 4.61 -8.05
C LEU A 314 -0.28 5.27 -8.24
N GLU A 315 -1.34 4.48 -8.41
CA GLU A 315 -2.71 4.99 -8.56
C GLU A 315 -3.15 5.81 -7.34
N ARG A 316 -2.76 5.41 -6.12
CA ARG A 316 -2.97 6.22 -4.91
C ARG A 316 -2.26 7.57 -4.98
N LEU A 317 -1.03 7.60 -5.49
CA LEU A 317 -0.24 8.82 -5.61
C LEU A 317 -0.81 9.76 -6.69
N GLN A 318 -1.31 9.21 -7.80
CA GLN A 318 -2.05 9.94 -8.83
C GLN A 318 -3.39 10.47 -8.29
N GLY A 319 -4.11 9.65 -7.51
CA GLY A 319 -5.33 10.07 -6.82
C GLY A 319 -5.08 11.25 -5.88
N PHE A 320 -3.95 11.26 -5.18
CA PHE A 320 -3.55 12.38 -4.33
C PHE A 320 -3.33 13.68 -5.13
N GLU A 321 -2.83 13.61 -6.36
CA GLU A 321 -2.72 14.79 -7.22
C GLU A 321 -4.09 15.39 -7.56
N LEU A 322 -5.08 14.53 -7.81
CA LEU A 322 -6.46 14.95 -8.05
C LEU A 322 -7.08 15.57 -6.80
N GLU A 323 -6.87 14.96 -5.63
CA GLU A 323 -7.34 15.46 -4.33
C GLU A 323 -6.85 16.90 -4.07
N ILE A 324 -5.55 17.17 -4.24
CA ILE A 324 -4.99 18.52 -4.04
C ILE A 324 -5.55 19.53 -5.06
N ARG A 325 -5.80 19.10 -6.30
CA ARG A 325 -6.41 19.97 -7.34
C ARG A 325 -7.87 20.28 -7.04
N GLU A 326 -8.64 19.32 -6.53
CA GLU A 326 -10.06 19.49 -6.21
C GLU A 326 -10.29 20.37 -4.98
N GLU A 327 -9.39 20.34 -3.98
CA GLU A 327 -9.44 21.26 -2.84
C GLU A 327 -9.47 22.73 -3.28
N ARG A 328 -8.76 23.07 -4.37
CA ARG A 328 -8.77 24.43 -4.94
C ARG A 328 -10.15 24.84 -5.45
N LEU A 329 -10.90 23.89 -6.03
CA LEU A 329 -12.21 24.15 -6.62
C LEU A 329 -13.30 24.24 -5.55
N ALA A 330 -13.14 23.50 -4.46
CA ALA A 330 -14.15 23.43 -3.41
C ALA A 330 -14.18 24.65 -2.48
N GLY A 331 -13.14 25.51 -2.48
CA GLY A 331 -13.07 26.68 -1.60
C GLY A 331 -13.15 26.33 -0.11
N ILE A 332 -12.92 25.06 0.26
CA ILE A 332 -13.05 24.56 1.62
C ILE A 332 -11.86 25.07 2.44
N ALA A 333 -12.05 26.23 3.04
CA ALA A 333 -11.14 26.88 3.97
C ALA A 333 -11.02 26.17 5.34
N ARG A 334 -11.44 24.90 5.47
CA ARG A 334 -11.50 24.17 6.75
C ARG A 334 -10.59 22.96 6.79
N TRP A 335 -9.29 23.23 6.79
CA TRP A 335 -8.29 22.34 7.39
C TRP A 335 -7.74 22.89 8.71
N GLU A 336 -8.10 24.13 9.08
CA GLU A 336 -7.42 24.93 10.09
C GLU A 336 -8.22 25.21 11.37
N THR A 337 -9.46 24.73 11.52
CA THR A 337 -10.13 24.82 12.82
C THR A 337 -9.76 23.59 13.65
N PRO A 338 -8.81 23.67 14.60
CA PRO A 338 -8.70 22.65 15.62
C PRO A 338 -10.04 22.62 16.35
N VAL A 339 -10.72 21.49 16.29
CA VAL A 339 -11.83 21.22 17.20
C VAL A 339 -11.22 21.24 18.60
N LYS A 340 -11.52 22.29 19.38
CA LYS A 340 -11.21 22.28 20.80
C LYS A 340 -12.09 21.20 21.43
N SER A 341 -11.49 20.04 21.66
CA SER A 341 -12.01 19.05 22.60
C SER A 341 -11.75 19.60 23.99
N ASP A 342 -12.81 19.83 24.78
CA ASP A 342 -12.69 20.20 26.20
C ASP A 342 -12.25 19.01 27.08
N ASP A 343 -12.06 17.82 26.50
CA ASP A 343 -11.46 16.66 27.18
C ASP A 343 -9.99 16.49 26.77
N ASP A 344 -9.12 16.59 27.77
CA ASP A 344 -7.65 16.72 27.70
C ASP A 344 -6.92 15.36 27.61
N ASP A 345 -7.61 14.28 27.26
CA ASP A 345 -7.01 12.96 27.10
C ASP A 345 -7.46 12.33 25.77
N PHE A 346 -6.50 12.13 24.87
CA PHE A 346 -6.60 11.52 23.53
C PHE A 346 -7.12 12.38 22.37
N GLN A 347 -6.19 13.06 21.68
CA GLN A 347 -6.39 13.55 20.32
C GLN A 347 -6.11 12.44 19.29
N ALA A 348 -7.09 11.57 19.08
CA ALA A 348 -7.26 10.93 17.78
C ALA A 348 -7.96 11.91 16.83
N LEU A 349 -7.66 11.84 15.54
CA LEU A 349 -8.23 12.69 14.51
C LEU A 349 -9.74 12.40 14.37
N ILE A 350 -10.58 13.09 15.13
CA ILE A 350 -12.05 12.96 15.08
C ILE A 350 -12.54 13.75 13.87
N ILE A 351 -13.09 13.05 12.87
CA ILE A 351 -13.94 13.66 11.85
C ILE A 351 -15.27 13.97 12.53
N ASP A 352 -15.56 15.26 12.71
CA ASP A 352 -16.76 15.76 13.37
C ASP A 352 -18.02 15.40 12.57
N ARG A 353 -18.87 14.54 13.15
CA ARG A 353 -20.14 14.07 12.60
C ARG A 353 -21.27 15.09 12.79
N GLN A 354 -21.13 16.05 13.73
CA GLN A 354 -22.20 17.00 14.06
C GLN A 354 -22.34 18.15 13.06
N ALA A 355 -21.33 18.38 12.20
CA ALA A 355 -21.41 19.40 11.16
C ALA A 355 -22.38 19.04 10.01
N LEU A 356 -22.85 17.79 9.91
CA LEU A 356 -23.75 17.33 8.86
C LEU A 356 -25.24 17.39 9.22
N GLU A 357 -25.61 17.46 10.51
CA GLU A 357 -27.02 17.46 10.92
C GLU A 357 -27.66 18.86 10.91
N ASN A 358 -26.86 19.94 10.89
CA ASN A 358 -27.35 21.33 10.94
C ASN A 358 -27.40 22.05 9.58
N SER A 359 -27.29 21.35 8.45
CA SER A 359 -27.43 21.95 7.11
C SER A 359 -28.66 21.48 6.32
N GLY A 360 -29.61 20.81 6.98
CA GLY A 360 -30.96 20.57 6.46
C GLY A 360 -31.92 21.69 6.86
N GLY A 361 -31.79 22.85 6.22
CA GLY A 361 -32.75 23.95 6.24
C GLY A 361 -33.09 24.39 4.83
#